data_AF-A0A8C2FAJ7-F1
#
_entry.id   AF-A0A8C2FAJ7-F1
#
_cell.length_a   1.000
_cell.length_b   1.000
_cell.length_c   1.000
_cell.angle_alpha   90.00
_cell.angle_beta   90.00
_cell.angle_gamma   90.00
#
_symmetry.space_group_name_H-M   'P 1'
#
loop_
_entity.id
_entity.type
_entity.pdbx_description
1 polymer ?
#
loop_
_entity_poly.entity_id
_entity_poly.type
_entity_poly.pdbx_seq_one_letter_code
_entity_poly.pdbx_strand_id
1 'polypeptide(L)'
;MYYFKNNIYLRIIFKKCKNNNYLKNILKTSMYGKYAEDLFGELFNEAHTFSFRVNSLQERVDRLSISVTQLDPKEEELSLQDITMRKAFRSSTVQDQQLFERQSLPVPMQETYELCEQPPPLNILTPYRDDGKEGLKFYTNPSYFFDLWREKMLQDTEDKRKERRKQKVRWAGLHNRGSFFTRFGCSVVCCHCVF
;
A
#
# COMPACT_ATOMS: atom_id res chain seq x y z
N MET A 1 -58.61 38.33 19.58
CA MET A 1 -57.56 37.93 20.57
C MET A 1 -57.08 36.47 20.43
N TYR A 2 -57.60 35.64 19.50
CA TYR A 2 -57.19 34.23 19.32
C TYR A 2 -56.02 34.01 18.34
N TYR A 3 -55.75 34.95 17.41
CA TYR A 3 -54.67 34.83 16.43
C TYR A 3 -53.25 35.04 17.02
N PHE A 4 -53.12 35.84 18.08
CA PHE A 4 -51.82 36.10 18.73
C PHE A 4 -51.37 34.94 19.63
N LYS A 5 -52.31 34.26 20.32
CA LYS A 5 -52.02 33.07 21.13
C LYS A 5 -51.57 31.89 20.25
N ASN A 6 -52.20 31.66 19.10
CA ASN A 6 -51.80 30.59 18.17
C ASN A 6 -50.36 30.74 17.66
N ASN A 7 -49.91 31.97 17.40
CA ASN A 7 -48.54 32.22 16.92
C ASN A 7 -47.47 31.94 18.00
N ILE A 8 -47.78 32.24 19.27
CA ILE A 8 -46.92 31.96 20.42
C ILE A 8 -46.87 30.46 20.73
N TYR A 9 -48.02 29.78 20.75
CA TYR A 9 -48.08 28.33 20.96
C TYR A 9 -47.37 27.56 19.83
N LEU A 10 -47.58 27.95 18.56
CA LEU A 10 -46.85 27.38 17.42
C LEU A 10 -45.34 27.63 17.53
N ARG A 11 -44.90 28.84 17.89
CA ARG A 11 -43.47 29.14 18.13
C ARG A 11 -42.87 28.34 19.30
N ILE A 12 -43.62 28.17 20.41
CA ILE A 12 -43.17 27.39 21.56
C ILE A 12 -43.05 25.91 21.20
N ILE A 13 -44.04 25.35 20.48
CA ILE A 13 -43.99 23.97 19.99
C ILE A 13 -42.83 23.79 18.99
N PHE A 14 -42.64 24.72 18.04
CA PHE A 14 -41.51 24.69 17.10
C PHE A 14 -40.15 24.76 17.81
N LYS A 15 -40.05 25.61 18.85
CA LYS A 15 -38.83 25.78 19.66
C LYS A 15 -38.57 24.55 20.53
N LYS A 16 -39.63 23.93 21.08
CA LYS A 16 -39.57 22.69 21.86
C LYS A 16 -39.22 21.47 20.99
N CYS A 17 -39.68 21.43 19.74
CA CYS A 17 -39.26 20.44 18.73
C CYS A 17 -37.81 20.65 18.27
N LYS A 18 -37.39 21.89 17.96
CA LYS A 18 -36.00 22.21 17.57
C LYS A 18 -34.97 21.97 18.68
N ASN A 19 -35.37 22.15 19.95
CA ASN A 19 -34.56 21.87 21.13
C ASN A 19 -34.96 20.57 21.85
N ASN A 20 -35.58 19.61 21.15
CA ASN A 20 -35.94 18.35 21.79
C ASN A 20 -34.69 17.47 21.98
N ASN A 21 -33.99 17.68 23.09
CA ASN A 21 -32.79 16.92 23.46
C ASN A 21 -33.06 15.40 23.51
N TYR A 22 -34.29 14.98 23.77
CA TYR A 22 -34.69 13.58 23.73
C TYR A 22 -34.60 12.99 22.32
N LEU A 23 -35.09 13.71 21.30
CA LEU A 23 -35.00 13.29 19.91
C LEU A 23 -33.55 13.23 19.43
N LYS A 24 -32.73 14.21 19.84
CA LYS A 24 -31.28 14.21 19.57
C LYS A 24 -30.57 13.02 20.22
N ASN A 25 -30.93 12.69 21.46
CA ASN A 25 -30.35 11.54 22.17
C ASN A 25 -30.76 10.22 21.51
N ILE A 26 -32.01 10.06 21.08
CA ILE A 26 -32.46 8.86 20.33
C ILE A 26 -31.71 8.72 19.01
N LEU A 27 -31.63 9.80 18.22
CA LEU A 27 -30.89 9.80 16.95
C LEU A 27 -29.41 9.44 17.18
N LYS A 28 -28.80 9.99 18.23
CA LYS A 28 -27.42 9.70 18.62
C LYS A 28 -27.23 8.22 19.00
N THR A 29 -28.14 7.64 19.77
CA THR A 29 -28.14 6.20 20.08
C THR A 29 -28.28 5.33 18.83
N SER A 30 -29.15 5.73 17.88
CA SER A 30 -29.28 5.04 16.60
C SER A 30 -27.99 5.10 15.76
N MET A 31 -27.28 6.23 15.75
CA MET A 31 -25.98 6.35 15.07
C MET A 31 -24.91 5.46 15.72
N TYR A 32 -24.90 5.32 17.05
CA TYR A 32 -24.01 4.38 17.73
C TYR A 32 -24.32 2.92 17.40
N GLY A 33 -25.60 2.59 17.15
CA GLY A 33 -26.01 1.25 16.69
C GLY A 33 -25.42 0.91 15.32
N LYS A 34 -25.58 1.80 14.33
CA LYS A 34 -24.98 1.62 12.99
C LYS A 34 -23.45 1.49 13.07
N TYR A 35 -22.80 2.36 13.84
CA TYR A 35 -21.35 2.30 14.02
C TYR A 35 -20.87 0.97 14.62
N ALA A 36 -21.60 0.44 15.62
CA ALA A 36 -21.27 -0.84 16.21
C ALA A 36 -21.50 -1.99 15.21
N GLU A 37 -22.57 -1.95 14.43
CA GLU A 37 -22.87 -2.92 13.37
C GLU A 37 -21.74 -2.96 12.33
N ASP A 38 -21.31 -1.81 11.81
CA ASP A 38 -20.22 -1.72 10.84
C ASP A 38 -18.93 -2.32 11.41
N LEU A 39 -18.56 -1.95 12.65
CA LEU A 39 -17.36 -2.46 13.33
C LEU A 39 -17.40 -3.98 13.52
N PHE A 40 -18.50 -4.51 14.05
CA PHE A 40 -18.63 -5.96 14.28
C PHE A 40 -18.77 -6.73 12.97
N GLY A 41 -19.35 -6.12 11.93
CA GLY A 41 -19.42 -6.70 10.59
C GLY A 41 -18.04 -6.88 9.97
N GLU A 42 -17.18 -5.85 10.03
CA GLU A 42 -15.79 -5.95 9.55
C GLU A 42 -14.99 -7.01 10.31
N LEU A 43 -15.09 -7.03 11.64
CA LEU A 43 -14.43 -8.04 12.48
C LEU A 43 -14.93 -9.46 12.17
N PHE A 44 -16.23 -9.62 11.95
CA PHE A 44 -16.83 -10.90 11.60
C PHE A 44 -16.33 -11.40 10.24
N ASN A 45 -16.27 -10.53 9.23
CA ASN A 45 -15.77 -10.90 7.90
C ASN A 45 -14.31 -11.36 7.92
N GLU A 46 -13.46 -10.67 8.68
CA GLU A 46 -12.06 -11.06 8.84
C GLU A 46 -11.93 -12.39 9.61
N ALA A 47 -12.68 -12.57 10.70
CA ALA A 47 -12.72 -13.81 11.47
C ALA A 47 -13.23 -14.98 10.62
N HIS A 48 -14.21 -14.73 9.75
CA HIS A 48 -14.75 -15.73 8.83
C HIS A 48 -13.70 -16.15 7.78
N THR A 49 -13.00 -15.18 7.17
CA THR A 49 -11.88 -15.43 6.25
C THR A 49 -10.77 -16.23 6.92
N PHE A 50 -10.43 -15.88 8.17
CA PHE A 50 -9.47 -16.61 8.99
C PHE A 50 -9.92 -18.05 9.24
N SER A 51 -11.19 -18.28 9.58
CA SER A 51 -11.73 -19.63 9.82
C SER A 51 -11.58 -20.52 8.59
N PHE A 52 -11.88 -20.02 7.39
CA PHE A 52 -11.67 -20.79 6.15
C PHE A 52 -10.20 -21.17 5.94
N ARG A 53 -9.27 -20.24 6.19
CA ARG A 53 -7.84 -20.50 6.09
C ARG A 53 -7.37 -21.55 7.07
N VAL A 54 -7.88 -21.51 8.32
CA VAL A 54 -7.58 -22.50 9.36
C VAL A 54 -8.11 -23.88 8.96
N ASN A 55 -9.35 -23.99 8.50
CA ASN A 55 -9.93 -25.27 8.09
C ASN A 55 -9.15 -25.89 6.91
N SER A 56 -8.82 -25.09 5.90
CA SER A 56 -8.01 -25.54 4.77
C SER A 56 -6.60 -25.98 5.20
N LEU A 57 -6.00 -25.27 6.15
CA LEU A 57 -4.69 -25.62 6.69
C LEU A 57 -4.76 -26.91 7.53
N GLN A 58 -5.79 -27.07 8.35
CA GLN A 58 -5.98 -28.24 9.21
C GLN A 58 -6.03 -29.52 8.37
N GLU A 59 -6.86 -29.55 7.33
CA GLU A 59 -6.93 -30.72 6.45
C GLU A 59 -5.58 -31.05 5.78
N ARG A 60 -4.79 -30.02 5.44
CA ARG A 60 -3.44 -30.22 4.86
C ARG A 60 -2.47 -30.79 5.89
N VAL A 61 -2.57 -30.34 7.14
CA VAL A 61 -1.76 -30.86 8.25
C VAL A 61 -2.11 -32.32 8.52
N ASP A 62 -3.40 -32.67 8.54
CA ASP A 62 -3.85 -34.04 8.80
C ASP A 62 -3.34 -35.00 7.70
N ARG A 63 -3.50 -34.62 6.42
CA ARG A 63 -2.98 -35.41 5.29
C ARG A 63 -1.46 -35.54 5.34
N LEU A 64 -0.74 -34.44 5.63
CA LEU A 64 0.71 -34.46 5.74
C LEU A 64 1.18 -35.36 6.89
N SER A 65 0.49 -35.34 8.03
CA SER A 65 0.81 -36.19 9.18
C SER A 65 0.71 -37.69 8.84
N ILE A 66 -0.25 -38.08 8.01
CA ILE A 66 -0.36 -39.47 7.53
C ILE A 66 0.79 -39.78 6.58
N SER A 67 1.06 -38.89 5.61
CA SER A 67 2.16 -39.09 4.65
C SER A 67 3.53 -39.20 5.32
N VAL A 68 3.80 -38.41 6.36
CA VAL A 68 5.08 -38.43 7.09
C VAL A 68 5.24 -39.71 7.91
N THR A 69 4.17 -40.24 8.51
CA THR A 69 4.24 -41.48 9.31
C THR A 69 4.41 -42.74 8.46
N GLN A 70 4.10 -42.66 7.16
CA GLN A 70 4.27 -43.75 6.20
C GLN A 70 5.63 -43.77 5.50
N LEU A 71 6.52 -42.80 5.77
CA LEU A 71 7.86 -42.76 5.18
C LEU A 71 8.73 -43.89 5.74
N ASP A 72 9.23 -44.77 4.89
CA ASP A 72 10.26 -45.76 5.25
C ASP A 72 11.65 -45.26 4.80
N PRO A 73 12.53 -44.88 5.73
CA PRO A 73 13.87 -44.40 5.40
C PRO A 73 14.78 -45.47 4.79
N LYS A 74 14.40 -46.76 4.80
CA LYS A 74 15.16 -47.83 4.14
C LYS A 74 14.86 -47.95 2.64
N GLU A 75 13.72 -47.42 2.18
CA GLU A 75 13.30 -47.46 0.77
C GLU A 75 13.47 -46.11 0.05
N GLU A 76 13.84 -45.04 0.77
CA GLU A 76 14.00 -43.70 0.18
C GLU A 76 15.33 -43.55 -0.58
N GLU A 77 15.29 -43.75 -1.90
CA GLU A 77 16.44 -43.52 -2.78
C GLU A 77 16.57 -42.05 -3.22
N LEU A 78 17.77 -41.48 -3.09
CA LEU A 78 18.08 -40.13 -3.54
C LEU A 78 18.42 -40.10 -5.04
N SER A 79 17.68 -39.31 -5.82
CA SER A 79 17.91 -39.17 -7.26
C SER A 79 18.57 -37.83 -7.63
N LEU A 80 19.70 -37.89 -8.33
CA LEU A 80 20.36 -36.70 -8.91
C LEU A 80 19.52 -36.04 -10.02
N GLN A 81 18.52 -36.74 -10.54
CA GLN A 81 17.57 -36.19 -11.51
C GLN A 81 16.73 -35.06 -10.90
N ASP A 82 16.48 -35.09 -9.59
CA ASP A 82 15.71 -34.05 -8.91
C ASP A 82 16.46 -32.70 -8.90
N ILE A 83 17.80 -32.73 -8.95
CA ILE A 83 18.63 -31.51 -8.99
C ILE A 83 18.56 -30.84 -10.36
N THR A 84 18.47 -31.63 -11.43
CA THR A 84 18.61 -31.14 -12.81
C THR A 84 17.28 -31.01 -13.54
N MET A 85 16.29 -31.84 -13.21
CA MET A 85 15.00 -31.91 -13.93
C MET A 85 13.83 -31.34 -13.14
N ARG A 86 13.91 -31.24 -11.80
CA ARG A 86 12.85 -30.62 -10.99
C ARG A 86 13.20 -29.17 -10.67
N LYS A 87 12.19 -28.31 -10.69
CA LYS A 87 12.34 -26.92 -10.23
C LYS A 87 12.48 -26.92 -8.70
N ALA A 88 13.40 -26.11 -8.20
CA ALA A 88 13.55 -25.89 -6.76
C ALA A 88 12.26 -25.33 -6.15
N PHE A 89 11.98 -25.74 -4.91
CA PHE A 89 10.88 -25.17 -4.13
C PHE A 89 11.04 -23.64 -3.98
N ARG A 90 9.93 -22.92 -4.13
CA ARG A 90 9.85 -21.48 -3.91
C ARG A 90 8.69 -21.19 -2.97
N SER A 91 8.98 -20.49 -1.88
CA SER A 91 7.96 -19.94 -1.00
C SER A 91 7.23 -18.77 -1.66
N SER A 92 6.07 -18.41 -1.11
CA SER A 92 5.36 -17.19 -1.52
C SER A 92 6.24 -15.95 -1.29
N THR A 93 6.22 -15.03 -2.23
CA THR A 93 6.92 -13.73 -2.17
C THR A 93 5.97 -12.56 -2.41
N VAL A 94 4.67 -12.77 -2.17
CA VAL A 94 3.64 -11.72 -2.33
C VAL A 94 3.92 -10.59 -1.34
N GLN A 95 3.84 -9.35 -1.81
CA GLN A 95 4.03 -8.13 -1.03
C GLN A 95 2.89 -7.18 -1.30
N ASP A 96 2.15 -6.82 -0.25
CA ASP A 96 1.05 -5.87 -0.35
C ASP A 96 1.60 -4.46 -0.56
N GLN A 97 1.05 -3.76 -1.53
CA GLN A 97 1.44 -2.41 -1.94
C GLN A 97 0.19 -1.59 -2.23
N GLN A 98 0.33 -0.27 -2.37
CA GLN A 98 -0.79 0.63 -2.68
C GLN A 98 -1.98 0.51 -1.70
N LEU A 99 -1.68 0.49 -0.39
CA LEU A 99 -2.67 0.22 0.67
C LEU A 99 -3.79 1.28 0.78
N PHE A 100 -3.60 2.45 0.18
CA PHE A 100 -4.50 3.61 0.29
C PHE A 100 -5.21 3.94 -1.03
N GLU A 101 -5.48 2.92 -1.84
CA GLU A 101 -6.32 3.07 -3.04
C GLU A 101 -7.77 3.38 -2.68
N ARG A 102 -8.53 3.94 -3.62
CA ARG A 102 -9.91 4.35 -3.35
C ARG A 102 -10.80 3.16 -2.93
N GLN A 103 -10.51 1.95 -3.41
CA GLN A 103 -11.24 0.73 -3.06
C GLN A 103 -10.96 0.20 -1.65
N SER A 104 -9.85 0.59 -1.01
CA SER A 104 -9.56 0.21 0.38
C SER A 104 -10.18 1.19 1.37
N LEU A 105 -10.92 2.20 0.90
CA LEU A 105 -11.58 3.17 1.74
C LEU A 105 -12.72 2.51 2.52
N PRO A 106 -12.73 2.59 3.87
CA PRO A 106 -13.81 2.04 4.68
C PRO A 106 -15.16 2.68 4.34
N VAL A 107 -16.23 1.88 4.41
CA VAL A 107 -17.60 2.33 4.10
C VAL A 107 -18.00 3.62 4.84
N PRO A 108 -17.74 3.79 6.16
CA PRO A 108 -18.08 5.03 6.85
C PRO A 108 -17.36 6.27 6.30
N MET A 109 -16.11 6.10 5.85
CA MET A 109 -15.34 7.18 5.23
C MET A 109 -15.82 7.48 3.81
N GLN A 110 -16.24 6.46 3.07
CA GLN A 110 -16.85 6.61 1.75
C GLN A 110 -18.16 7.42 1.85
N GLU A 111 -19.04 7.09 2.80
CA GLU A 111 -20.28 7.84 3.04
C GLU A 111 -20.00 9.31 3.37
N THR A 112 -19.00 9.57 4.23
CA THR A 112 -18.61 10.94 4.59
C THR A 112 -18.05 11.70 3.38
N TYR A 113 -17.26 11.03 2.54
CA TYR A 113 -16.68 11.63 1.34
C TYR A 113 -17.76 12.01 0.30
N GLU A 114 -18.82 11.21 0.17
CA GLU A 114 -19.92 11.50 -0.76
C GLU A 114 -20.73 12.75 -0.37
N LEU A 115 -20.71 13.13 0.91
CA LEU A 115 -21.30 14.37 1.39
C LEU A 115 -20.42 15.60 1.11
N CYS A 116 -19.16 15.42 0.76
CA CYS A 116 -18.26 16.52 0.42
C CYS A 116 -18.60 17.13 -0.94
N GLU A 117 -18.27 18.42 -1.10
CA GLU A 117 -18.45 19.12 -2.37
C GLU A 117 -17.57 18.49 -3.46
N GLN A 118 -18.20 18.13 -4.57
CA GLN A 118 -17.50 17.56 -5.72
C GLN A 118 -16.81 18.66 -6.53
N PRO A 119 -15.69 18.36 -7.20
CA PRO A 119 -15.02 19.35 -8.04
C PRO A 119 -15.93 19.78 -9.20
N PRO A 120 -15.73 21.01 -9.74
CA PRO A 120 -16.46 21.45 -10.91
C PRO A 120 -16.32 20.46 -12.07
N PRO A 121 -17.37 20.25 -12.89
CA PRO A 121 -17.37 19.24 -13.95
C PRO A 121 -16.55 19.67 -15.18
N LEU A 122 -15.27 19.99 -14.99
CA LEU A 122 -14.36 20.47 -16.04
C LEU A 122 -14.08 19.43 -17.12
N ASN A 123 -14.39 18.16 -16.85
CA ASN A 123 -14.24 17.09 -17.84
C ASN A 123 -15.15 17.29 -19.07
N ILE A 124 -16.24 18.05 -18.96
CA ILE A 124 -17.09 18.40 -20.11
C ILE A 124 -16.34 19.24 -21.16
N LEU A 125 -15.28 19.94 -20.75
CA LEU A 125 -14.46 20.78 -21.63
C LEU A 125 -13.31 20.00 -22.29
N THR A 126 -13.06 18.76 -21.86
CA THR A 126 -11.96 17.91 -22.37
C THR A 126 -12.02 17.71 -23.89
N PRO A 127 -13.18 17.47 -24.53
CA PRO A 127 -13.24 17.29 -25.99
C PRO A 127 -12.84 18.53 -26.80
N TYR A 128 -12.83 19.71 -26.18
CA TYR A 128 -12.50 20.98 -26.83
C TYR A 128 -11.04 21.38 -26.64
N ARG A 129 -10.21 20.49 -26.07
CA ARG A 129 -8.79 20.74 -25.83
C ARG A 129 -7.92 20.17 -26.94
N ASP A 130 -6.96 20.97 -27.41
CA ASP A 130 -6.01 20.56 -28.45
C ASP A 130 -4.91 19.61 -27.94
N ASP A 131 -4.63 19.61 -26.63
CA ASP A 131 -3.54 18.84 -26.02
C ASP A 131 -3.93 17.39 -25.65
N GLY A 132 -5.20 17.01 -25.83
CA GLY A 132 -5.73 15.68 -25.48
C GLY A 132 -5.69 15.34 -23.99
N LYS A 133 -5.45 16.32 -23.11
CA LYS A 133 -5.38 16.11 -21.65
C LYS A 133 -6.74 16.32 -21.00
N GLU A 134 -7.02 15.55 -19.95
CA GLU A 134 -8.25 15.70 -19.16
C GLU A 134 -8.33 17.09 -18.50
N GLY A 135 -9.44 17.79 -18.69
CA GLY A 135 -9.65 19.12 -18.13
C GLY A 135 -9.57 19.15 -16.60
N LEU A 136 -10.09 18.12 -15.92
CA LEU A 136 -10.09 18.06 -14.46
C LEU A 136 -8.69 17.95 -13.86
N LYS A 137 -7.71 17.33 -14.56
CA LYS A 137 -6.32 17.20 -14.09
C LYS A 137 -5.62 18.55 -13.91
N PHE A 138 -6.10 19.61 -14.56
CA PHE A 138 -5.62 20.99 -14.34
C PHE A 138 -6.15 21.62 -13.05
N TYR A 139 -7.25 21.09 -12.50
CA TYR A 139 -7.82 21.53 -11.22
C TYR A 139 -7.37 20.65 -10.06
N THR A 140 -7.45 19.32 -10.24
CA THR A 140 -7.03 18.33 -9.25
C THR A 140 -6.42 17.12 -9.93
N ASN A 141 -5.22 16.72 -9.49
CA ASN A 141 -4.52 15.55 -10.03
C ASN A 141 -3.95 14.68 -8.90
N PRO A 142 -4.64 13.59 -8.53
CA PRO A 142 -4.18 12.67 -7.49
C PRO A 142 -2.84 11.97 -7.81
N SER A 143 -2.51 11.74 -9.09
CA SER A 143 -1.27 11.04 -9.47
C SER A 143 -0.03 11.96 -9.47
N TYR A 144 -0.23 13.28 -9.34
CA TYR A 144 0.82 14.28 -9.49
C TYR A 144 2.05 14.01 -8.62
N PHE A 145 1.83 13.68 -7.34
CA PHE A 145 2.93 13.41 -6.40
C PHE A 145 3.75 12.18 -6.80
N PHE A 146 3.07 11.11 -7.23
CA PHE A 146 3.74 9.90 -7.67
C PHE A 146 4.49 10.12 -8.99
N ASP A 147 3.89 10.82 -9.95
CA ASP A 147 4.51 11.13 -11.24
C ASP A 147 5.80 11.94 -11.05
N LEU A 148 5.75 12.99 -10.23
CA LEU A 148 6.91 13.83 -9.92
C LEU A 148 8.00 13.05 -9.17
N TRP A 149 7.61 12.23 -8.20
CA TRP A 149 8.55 11.37 -7.47
C TRP A 149 9.24 10.37 -8.41
N ARG A 150 8.47 9.71 -9.28
CA ARG A 150 9.00 8.75 -10.26
C ARG A 150 10.01 9.42 -11.20
N GLU A 151 9.66 10.58 -11.74
CA GLU A 151 10.54 11.35 -12.61
C GLU A 151 11.86 11.70 -11.89
N LYS A 152 11.77 12.20 -10.66
CA LYS A 152 12.96 12.51 -9.85
C LYS A 152 13.83 11.28 -9.59
N MET A 153 13.24 10.14 -9.23
CA MET A 153 14.01 8.91 -8.96
C MET A 153 14.74 8.39 -10.19
N LEU A 154 14.12 8.49 -11.37
CA LEU A 154 14.76 8.12 -12.64
C LEU A 154 15.92 9.07 -12.95
N GLN A 155 15.72 10.37 -12.77
CA GLN A 155 16.75 11.39 -12.98
C GLN A 155 17.94 11.17 -12.02
N ASP A 156 17.69 11.00 -10.73
CA ASP A 156 18.71 10.74 -9.71
C ASP A 156 19.50 9.45 -10.01
N THR A 157 18.85 8.43 -10.56
CA THR A 157 19.48 7.16 -10.95
C THR A 157 20.45 7.36 -12.11
N GLU A 158 20.03 8.11 -13.14
CA GLU A 158 20.88 8.37 -14.30
C GLU A 158 22.05 9.32 -13.94
N ASP A 159 21.83 10.29 -13.06
CA ASP A 159 22.88 11.18 -12.57
C ASP A 159 23.93 10.43 -11.75
N LYS A 160 23.50 9.54 -10.84
CA LYS A 160 24.42 8.64 -10.11
C LYS A 160 25.21 7.73 -11.07
N ARG A 161 24.57 7.23 -12.13
CA ARG A 161 25.24 6.39 -13.15
C ARG A 161 26.29 7.18 -13.91
N LYS A 162 25.98 8.41 -14.35
CA LYS A 162 26.90 9.31 -15.05
C LYS A 162 28.06 9.72 -14.17
N GLU A 163 27.81 10.04 -12.90
CA GLU A 163 28.87 10.42 -11.96
C GLU A 163 29.84 9.27 -11.68
N ARG A 164 29.33 8.03 -11.51
CA ARG A 164 30.19 6.84 -11.40
C ARG A 164 31.09 6.64 -12.62
N ARG A 165 30.57 6.89 -13.84
CA ARG A 165 31.38 6.83 -15.08
C ARG A 165 32.46 7.91 -15.10
N LYS A 166 32.12 9.16 -14.76
CA LYS A 166 33.09 10.27 -14.66
C LYS A 166 34.19 9.98 -13.65
N GLN A 167 33.83 9.47 -12.47
CA GLN A 167 34.80 9.04 -11.46
C GLN A 167 35.72 7.96 -12.01
N LYS A 168 35.21 6.88 -12.61
CA LYS A 168 36.05 5.82 -13.22
C LYS A 168 37.03 6.38 -14.25
N VAL A 169 36.60 7.29 -15.12
CA VAL A 169 37.49 7.94 -16.11
C VAL A 169 38.53 8.83 -15.43
N ARG A 170 38.15 9.61 -14.42
CA ARG A 170 39.11 10.42 -13.63
C ARG A 170 40.12 9.55 -12.90
N TRP A 171 39.71 8.46 -12.27
CA TRP A 171 40.60 7.49 -11.62
C TRP A 171 41.55 6.83 -12.62
N ALA A 172 41.07 6.39 -13.78
CA ALA A 172 41.93 5.85 -14.84
C ALA A 172 42.91 6.90 -15.39
N GLY A 173 42.45 8.15 -15.55
CA GLY A 173 43.29 9.27 -15.97
C GLY A 173 44.35 9.68 -14.95
N LEU A 174 44.05 9.62 -13.66
CA LEU A 174 45.02 9.83 -12.58
C LEU A 174 46.05 8.70 -12.52
N HIS A 175 45.63 7.45 -12.72
CA HIS A 175 46.54 6.31 -12.82
C HIS A 175 47.49 6.42 -14.02
N ASN A 176 47.07 7.08 -15.11
CA ASN A 176 47.90 7.37 -16.28
C ASN A 176 48.75 8.65 -16.17
N ARG A 177 48.38 9.63 -15.33
CA ARG A 177 49.16 10.86 -15.10
C ARG A 177 50.08 10.79 -13.88
N GLY A 178 49.97 9.73 -13.06
CA GLY A 178 50.74 9.48 -11.85
C GLY A 178 51.92 8.52 -12.02
N SER A 179 52.34 8.18 -13.24
CA SER A 179 53.59 7.45 -13.51
C SER A 179 54.86 8.34 -13.45
N PHE A 180 54.76 9.48 -12.76
CA PHE A 180 55.89 10.34 -12.39
C PHE A 180 55.81 10.76 -10.91
N PHE A 181 55.59 9.81 -10.01
CA PHE A 181 56.07 9.93 -8.62
C PHE A 181 57.15 8.86 -8.42
N THR A 182 58.39 9.30 -8.64
CA THR A 182 59.64 8.83 -8.03
C THR A 182 59.63 7.42 -7.45
N ARG A 183 60.18 6.50 -8.24
CA ARG A 183 61.16 5.49 -7.84
C ARG A 183 61.95 5.89 -6.59
N PHE A 184 61.50 5.52 -5.39
CA PHE A 184 62.35 5.23 -4.22
C PHE A 184 61.59 4.30 -3.28
N GLY A 185 62.17 3.12 -3.02
CA GLY A 185 61.74 2.24 -1.93
C GLY A 185 60.92 1.01 -2.35
N CYS A 186 61.47 0.17 -3.20
CA CYS A 186 61.12 -1.25 -3.20
C CYS A 186 61.57 -1.82 -1.83
N SER A 187 60.62 -2.09 -0.93
CA SER A 187 60.79 -3.11 0.10
C SER A 187 59.57 -4.00 0.07
N VAL A 188 59.72 -5.02 -0.77
CA VAL A 188 59.15 -6.36 -0.62
C VAL A 188 58.90 -6.69 0.85
N VAL A 189 57.64 -6.85 1.22
CA VAL A 189 57.26 -7.87 2.19
C VAL A 189 56.19 -8.73 1.53
N CYS A 190 56.69 -9.72 0.79
CA CYS A 190 55.97 -10.89 0.35
C CYS A 190 55.41 -11.65 1.56
N CYS A 191 54.28 -12.31 1.32
CA CYS A 191 53.76 -13.43 2.07
C CYS A 191 54.85 -14.33 2.68
N HIS A 192 54.73 -14.56 3.99
CA HIS A 192 54.96 -15.89 4.55
C HIS A 192 53.95 -16.15 5.67
N CYS A 193 53.40 -17.37 5.63
CA CYS A 193 52.46 -17.96 6.56
C CYS A 193 52.88 -17.81 8.03
N VAL A 194 51.92 -17.96 8.97
CA VAL A 194 51.94 -18.95 10.07
C VAL A 194 50.75 -18.68 11.02
N PHE A 195 49.96 -19.76 11.25
CA PHE A 195 48.85 -20.00 12.19
C PHE A 195 47.55 -19.18 12.09
#